data_AF-A0A4Q2X2X4-F1
#
_entry.id   AF-A0A4Q2X2X4-F1
#
_cell.length_a   1.000
_cell.length_b   1.000
_cell.length_c   1.000
_cell.angle_alpha   90.00
_cell.angle_beta   90.00
_cell.angle_gamma   90.00
#
_symmetry.space_group_name_H-M   'P 1'
#
loop_
_entity.id
_entity.type
_entity.pdbx_description
1 polymer ?
#
loop_
_entity_poly.entity_id
_entity_poly.type
_entity_poly.pdbx_seq_one_letter_code
_entity_poly.pdbx_strand_id
1 'polypeptide(L)' 'MPAPEWSVIEWLNTPAPLDLAGLRGRVVALHAFQMLCPGCVLHGIPQTSRIFQ' A
#
# COMPACT_ATOMS: atom_id res chain seq x y z
N MET A 1 9.58 13.18 -12.63
CA MET A 1 8.29 13.56 -12.04
C MET A 1 8.13 12.79 -10.73
N PRO A 2 7.80 13.42 -9.59
CA PRO A 2 7.59 12.69 -8.35
C PRO A 2 6.29 11.85 -8.42
N ALA A 3 6.19 10.83 -7.57
CA ALA A 3 4.92 10.12 -7.38
C ALA A 3 3.86 11.08 -6.82
N PRO A 4 2.60 11.01 -7.26
CA PRO A 4 1.51 11.84 -6.71
C PRO A 4 1.26 11.52 -5.24
N GLU A 5 0.97 12.54 -4.44
CA GLU A 5 0.52 12.35 -3.04
C GLU A 5 -0.77 11.52 -2.98
N TRP A 6 -0.91 10.75 -1.91
CA TRP A 6 -2.07 9.89 -1.73
C TRP A 6 -3.26 10.67 -1.17
N SER A 7 -4.44 10.42 -1.74
CA SER A 7 -5.72 10.88 -1.18
C SER A 7 -6.35 9.71 -0.43
N VAL A 8 -6.33 9.78 0.91
CA VAL A 8 -6.75 8.69 1.79
C VAL A 8 -7.75 9.22 2.80
N ILE A 9 -8.89 8.54 2.92
CA ILE A 9 -9.92 8.87 3.91
C ILE A 9 -9.49 8.39 5.30
N GLU A 10 -8.96 7.17 5.38
CA GLU A 10 -8.57 6.53 6.63
C GLU A 10 -7.37 5.61 6.45
N TRP A 11 -6.47 5.63 7.42
CA TRP A 11 -5.33 4.74 7.50
C TRP A 11 -5.60 3.63 8.52
N LEU A 12 -5.29 2.40 8.14
CA LEU A 12 -5.35 1.23 9.04
C LEU A 12 -3.92 0.72 9.31
N ASN A 13 -3.73 0.03 10.43
CA ASN A 13 -2.46 -0.62 10.82
C ASN A 13 -1.25 0.33 11.00
N THR A 14 -1.48 1.61 11.30
CA THR A 14 -0.43 2.59 11.61
C THR A 14 -0.91 3.56 12.70
N PRO A 15 -0.05 4.02 13.62
CA PRO A 15 -0.43 4.99 14.64
C PRO A 15 -0.60 6.43 14.12
N ALA A 16 -0.13 6.72 12.90
CA ALA A 16 -0.24 8.03 12.26
C ALA A 16 -0.39 7.90 10.73
N PRO A 17 -1.00 8.90 10.05
CA PRO A 17 -1.08 8.93 8.60
C PRO A 17 0.30 8.81 7.93
N LEU A 18 0.36 8.11 6.79
CA LEU A 18 1.58 8.02 5.97
C LEU A 18 1.58 9.10 4.90
N ASP A 19 2.75 9.70 4.67
CA ASP A 19 2.98 10.68 3.62
C ASP A 19 4.19 10.25 2.75
N LEU A 20 4.14 10.53 1.44
CA LEU A 20 5.19 10.07 0.52
C LEU A 20 6.51 10.83 0.71
N ALA A 21 6.45 12.06 1.21
CA ALA A 21 7.63 12.88 1.46
C ALA A 21 8.51 12.31 2.59
N GLY A 22 7.89 11.80 3.66
CA GLY A 22 8.50 11.17 4.82
C GLY A 22 8.98 9.75 4.57
N LEU A 23 8.51 9.12 3.48
CA LEU A 23 8.99 7.82 3.00
C LEU A 23 10.16 7.93 2.00
N ARG A 24 10.63 9.14 1.67
CA ARG A 24 11.77 9.32 0.76
C ARG A 24 13.02 8.60 1.25
N GLY A 25 13.78 8.04 0.31
CA GLY A 25 14.95 7.21 0.58
C GLY A 25 14.62 5.74 0.87
N ARG A 26 13.33 5.37 0.90
CA ARG A 26 12.87 3.97 1.00
C ARG A 26 12.16 3.56 -0.29
N VAL A 27 12.22 2.27 -0.60
CA VAL A 27 11.36 1.67 -1.62
C VAL A 27 9.95 1.53 -1.05
N VAL A 28 8.95 2.05 -1.76
CA VAL A 28 7.53 1.93 -1.39
C VAL A 28 6.85 0.98 -2.35
N ALA A 29 6.35 -0.14 -1.85
CA ALA A 29 5.51 -1.07 -2.59
C ALA A 29 4.03 -0.78 -2.30
N LEU A 30 3.22 -0.54 -3.33
CA LEU A 30 1.79 -0.25 -3.21
C LEU A 30 0.98 -1.30 -3.98
N HIS A 31 0.02 -1.93 -3.30
CA HIS A 31 -0.95 -2.84 -3.90
C HIS A 31 -2.36 -2.25 -3.77
N ALA A 32 -2.93 -1.80 -4.88
CA ALA A 32 -4.33 -1.38 -4.93
C ALA A 32 -5.23 -2.61 -5.07
N PHE A 33 -6.24 -2.73 -4.22
CA PHE A 33 -7.13 -3.90 -4.21
C PHE A 33 -8.56 -3.53 -3.81
N GLN A 34 -9.48 -4.46 -4.03
CA GLN A 34 -10.83 -4.40 -3.48
C GLN A 34 -11.06 -5.67 -2.66
N MET A 35 -11.67 -5.53 -1.48
CA MET A 35 -11.91 -6.65 -0.56
C MET A 35 -12.70 -7.80 -1.20
N LEU A 36 -13.57 -7.49 -2.16
CA LEU A 36 -14.42 -8.48 -2.84
C LEU A 36 -13.88 -8.91 -4.21
N CYS A 37 -12.70 -8.46 -4.63
CA CYS A 37 -12.11 -8.90 -5.89
C CYS A 37 -11.48 -10.29 -5.71
N PRO A 38 -11.95 -11.34 -6.42
CA PRO A 38 -11.40 -12.69 -6.26
C PRO A 38 -9.90 -12.75 -6.58
N GLY A 39 -9.45 -12.04 -7.62
CA GLY A 39 -8.04 -12.00 -7.99
C GLY A 39 -7.16 -11.34 -6.93
N CYS A 40 -7.65 -10.29 -6.27
CA CYS A 40 -6.94 -9.65 -5.17
C CYS A 40 -6.79 -10.59 -3.98
N VAL A 41 -7.88 -11.24 -3.57
CA VAL A 41 -7.88 -12.12 -2.38
C VAL A 41 -7.07 -13.39 -2.65
N LEU A 42 -7.24 -14.03 -3.80
CA LEU A 42 -6.59 -15.31 -4.12
C LEU A 42 -5.13 -15.15 -4.53
N HIS A 43 -4.74 -14.00 -5.09
CA HIS A 43 -3.41 -13.83 -5.69
C HIS A 43 -2.69 -12.56 -5.21
N GLY A 44 -3.32 -11.39 -5.34
CA GLY A 44 -2.67 -10.09 -5.11
C GLY A 44 -2.19 -9.89 -3.66
N ILE A 45 -3.07 -10.12 -2.69
CA ILE A 45 -2.77 -9.99 -1.26
C ILE A 45 -1.70 -11.02 -0.84
N PRO A 46 -1.85 -12.34 -1.12
CA PRO A 46 -0.80 -13.30 -0.82
C PRO A 46 0.55 -12.94 -1.45
N GLN A 47 0.57 -12.44 -2.69
CA GLN A 47 1.81 -12.02 -3.34
C GLN A 47 2.45 -10.81 -2.67
N THR A 48 1.66 -9.83 -2.26
CA THR A 48 2.16 -8.62 -1.59
C THR A 48 2.72 -8.95 -0.21
N SER A 49 2.09 -9.86 0.54
CA SER A 49 2.60 -10.30 1.85
C SER A 49 3.98 -10.95 1.78
N ARG A 50 4.34 -11.60 0.66
CA ARG A 50 5.66 -12.21 0.45
C ARG A 50 6.80 -11.20 0.30
N ILE A 51 6.51 -9.91 0.10
CA ILE A 51 7.53 -8.85 0.00
C ILE A 51 8.25 -8.64 1.35
N PHE A 52 7.57 -8.93 2.45
CA PHE A 52 8.07 -8.76 3.82
C PHE A 52 8.58 -10.06 4.46
N GLN A 53 8.59 -11.16 3.71
CA GLN A 53 9.18 -12.43 4.12
C GLN A 53 10.67 -12.44 3.79
#